data_AF-A0A5S6QLV7-F1
#
_entry.id   AF-A0A5S6QLV7-F1
#
_cell.length_a   1.000
_cell.length_b   1.000
_cell.length_c   1.000
_cell.angle_alpha   90.00
_cell.angle_beta   90.00
_cell.angle_gamma   90.00
#
_symmetry.space_group_name_H-M   'P 1'
#
loop_
_entity.id
_entity.type
_entity.pdbx_description
1 polymer ?
#
loop_
_entity_poly.entity_id
_entity_poly.type
_entity_poly.pdbx_seq_one_letter_code
_entity_poly.pdbx_strand_id
1 'polypeptide(L)'
;MQTPWNCDYLTENNILDPWASIAYISKNAQYVQLCDERLEETAETIFKKIASGDFEEAFIRPAGLHVYNEVKLSLRNSLDRWCFACTMSFSFWSDYEKGMPRYIVKDRENRFWKGGRAIMVRLNHLIECGIAVSADAFEIMPFSVFNFFLMDRRAALPPMMEERYKAVIEVATVLNKKFHGSFYNCVTKANNDPMKLMSLVLENFPSFRDIVDYNGKKVSFLMKAQLLVLGVSVLLEESKGVPVMDCSNFILSTTNRDVQMAIYYGGLVLSSGVENRVKDKDIFEYGEPAEVEMRAMTSKCMQLLADKINSKLESSEKALRIDYLDIDSIVDMDRVWNIAKLQRGQIIYPRTRCLENVQFVWQPEFFTPTSFGPNLVHHQRVMITDEAVFGSAHSSATTNLTNDISCQV
;
A
#
# COMPACT_ATOMS: atom_id res chain seq x y z
N MET A 1 -24.88 -14.01 -6.75
CA MET A 1 -24.28 -13.39 -7.95
C MET A 1 -23.39 -12.27 -7.47
N GLN A 2 -22.15 -12.18 -7.95
CA GLN A 2 -21.30 -11.01 -7.67
C GLN A 2 -21.98 -9.77 -8.27
N THR A 3 -22.03 -8.68 -7.52
CA THR A 3 -22.57 -7.43 -8.03
C THR A 3 -21.61 -6.89 -9.09
N PRO A 4 -22.09 -6.47 -10.27
CA PRO A 4 -21.22 -6.06 -11.36
C PRO A 4 -20.38 -4.83 -10.97
N TRP A 5 -19.12 -4.83 -11.41
CA TRP A 5 -18.22 -3.68 -11.31
C TRP A 5 -18.66 -2.58 -12.29
N ASN A 6 -19.65 -1.79 -11.89
CA ASN A 6 -20.20 -0.71 -12.71
C ASN A 6 -19.32 0.56 -12.65
N CYS A 7 -18.08 0.44 -13.12
CA CYS A 7 -17.12 1.54 -13.21
C CYS A 7 -17.09 2.08 -14.65
N ASP A 8 -17.66 3.27 -14.86
CA ASP A 8 -17.74 3.95 -16.16
C ASP A 8 -16.37 4.03 -16.86
N TYR A 9 -15.31 4.39 -16.14
CA TYR A 9 -13.96 4.49 -16.71
C TYR A 9 -13.51 3.17 -17.35
N LEU A 10 -13.76 2.02 -16.71
CA LEU A 10 -13.38 0.72 -17.25
C LEU A 10 -14.22 0.35 -18.49
N THR A 11 -15.53 0.57 -18.40
CA THR A 11 -16.48 0.27 -19.47
C THR A 11 -16.17 1.09 -20.73
N GLU A 12 -16.01 2.40 -20.57
CA GLU A 12 -15.75 3.34 -21.68
C GLU A 12 -14.41 3.07 -22.38
N ASN A 13 -13.42 2.55 -21.64
CA ASN A 13 -12.09 2.26 -22.18
C ASN A 13 -11.89 0.78 -22.57
N ASN A 14 -12.96 -0.04 -22.55
CA ASN A 14 -12.92 -1.47 -22.86
C ASN A 14 -11.84 -2.22 -22.04
N ILE A 15 -11.80 -1.94 -20.73
CA ILE A 15 -10.89 -2.54 -19.78
C ILE A 15 -11.67 -3.56 -18.94
N LEU A 16 -11.14 -4.76 -18.78
CA LEU A 16 -11.74 -5.76 -17.91
C LEU A 16 -11.60 -5.32 -16.43
N ASP A 17 -12.69 -5.41 -15.67
CA ASP A 17 -12.66 -5.24 -14.22
C ASP A 17 -11.77 -6.30 -13.55
N PRO A 18 -11.40 -6.14 -12.26
CA PRO A 18 -10.48 -7.07 -11.61
C PRO A 18 -10.94 -8.53 -11.63
N TRP A 19 -12.23 -8.81 -11.45
CA TRP A 19 -12.75 -10.18 -11.50
C TRP A 19 -12.71 -10.76 -12.92
N ALA A 20 -13.17 -9.98 -13.91
CA ALA A 20 -13.11 -10.38 -15.31
C ALA A 20 -11.66 -10.58 -15.81
N SER A 21 -10.74 -9.75 -15.33
CA SER A 21 -9.31 -9.83 -15.61
C SER A 21 -8.73 -11.14 -15.08
N ILE A 22 -8.97 -11.46 -13.80
CA ILE A 22 -8.50 -12.71 -13.20
C ILE A 22 -9.07 -13.92 -13.95
N ALA A 23 -10.37 -13.90 -14.28
CA ALA A 23 -11.01 -14.98 -15.01
C ALA A 23 -10.46 -15.15 -16.44
N TYR A 24 -10.15 -14.05 -17.13
CA TYR A 24 -9.55 -14.07 -18.45
C TYR A 24 -8.11 -14.61 -18.39
N ILE A 25 -7.27 -14.08 -17.50
CA ILE A 25 -5.87 -14.49 -17.37
C ILE A 25 -5.79 -15.96 -16.95
N SER A 26 -6.61 -16.40 -15.99
CA SER A 26 -6.60 -17.79 -15.51
C SER A 26 -6.88 -18.83 -16.59
N LYS A 27 -7.67 -18.48 -17.61
CA LYS A 27 -7.96 -19.37 -18.76
C LYS A 27 -6.83 -19.39 -19.79
N ASN A 28 -5.96 -18.38 -19.79
CA ASN A 28 -4.94 -18.16 -20.80
C ASN A 28 -3.51 -18.19 -20.22
N ALA A 29 -3.35 -18.54 -18.95
CA ALA A 29 -2.06 -18.59 -18.26
C ALA A 29 -1.20 -19.73 -18.80
N GLN A 30 0.09 -19.46 -19.02
CA GLN A 30 1.07 -20.40 -19.57
C GLN A 30 2.23 -20.66 -18.61
N TYR A 31 2.56 -19.68 -17.76
CA TYR A 31 3.70 -19.67 -16.87
C TYR A 31 3.36 -20.03 -15.42
N VAL A 32 2.10 -19.85 -15.01
CA VAL A 32 1.64 -20.09 -13.64
C VAL A 32 0.36 -20.92 -13.64
N GLN A 33 0.33 -21.97 -12.81
CA GLN A 33 -0.80 -22.87 -12.68
C GLN A 33 -1.24 -23.01 -11.22
N LEU A 34 -2.48 -23.45 -11.00
CA LEU A 34 -3.01 -23.76 -9.67
C LEU A 34 -2.86 -25.24 -9.36
N CYS A 35 -2.66 -25.56 -8.09
CA CYS A 35 -2.68 -26.94 -7.60
C CYS A 35 -3.87 -27.14 -6.65
N ASP A 36 -4.98 -27.66 -7.17
CA ASP A 36 -6.23 -27.83 -6.40
C ASP A 36 -6.08 -28.75 -5.19
N GLU A 37 -5.24 -29.79 -5.27
CA GLU A 37 -4.94 -30.71 -4.17
C GLU A 37 -4.29 -29.96 -2.99
N ARG A 38 -3.26 -29.14 -3.26
CA ARG A 38 -2.58 -28.33 -2.25
C ARG A 38 -3.47 -27.25 -1.66
N LEU A 39 -4.38 -26.69 -2.47
CA LEU A 39 -5.37 -25.74 -1.99
C LEU A 39 -6.36 -26.40 -1.01
N GLU A 40 -6.74 -27.66 -1.23
CA GLU A 40 -7.59 -28.39 -0.29
C GLU A 40 -6.89 -28.63 1.06
N GLU A 41 -5.62 -29.07 1.03
CA GLU A 41 -4.80 -29.24 2.24
C GLU A 41 -4.63 -27.93 3.03
N THR A 42 -4.40 -26.83 2.29
CA THR A 42 -4.23 -25.50 2.88
C THR A 42 -5.54 -24.99 3.46
N ALA A 43 -6.66 -25.13 2.75
CA ALA A 43 -7.97 -24.77 3.23
C ALA A 43 -8.34 -25.51 4.51
N GLU A 44 -8.03 -26.81 4.61
CA GLU A 44 -8.23 -27.60 5.83
C GLU A 44 -7.39 -27.06 7.01
N THR A 45 -6.14 -26.69 6.74
CA THR A 45 -5.24 -26.14 7.77
C THR A 45 -5.72 -24.79 8.28
N ILE A 46 -6.11 -23.89 7.38
CA ILE A 46 -6.65 -22.58 7.73
C ILE A 46 -7.99 -22.72 8.45
N PHE A 47 -8.89 -23.59 7.98
CA PHE A 47 -10.16 -23.88 8.64
C PHE A 47 -9.97 -24.32 10.10
N LYS A 48 -9.02 -25.23 10.38
CA LYS A 48 -8.69 -25.65 11.75
C LYS A 48 -8.22 -24.49 12.62
N LYS A 49 -7.35 -23.62 12.09
CA LYS A 49 -6.86 -22.42 12.78
C LYS A 49 -7.98 -21.40 13.05
N ILE A 50 -8.89 -21.18 12.09
CA ILE A 50 -10.10 -20.38 12.31
C ILE A 50 -10.93 -21.01 13.42
N ALA A 51 -11.10 -22.34 13.39
CA ALA A 51 -11.91 -23.04 14.37
C ALA A 51 -11.32 -23.02 15.80
N SER A 52 -9.99 -22.88 15.95
CA SER A 52 -9.29 -22.73 17.24
C SER A 52 -9.19 -21.28 17.73
N GLY A 53 -9.59 -20.30 16.92
CA GLY A 53 -9.52 -18.87 17.27
C GLY A 53 -8.22 -18.18 16.89
N ASP A 54 -7.29 -18.84 16.19
CA ASP A 54 -5.97 -18.30 15.85
C ASP A 54 -6.01 -17.04 14.96
N PHE A 55 -7.14 -16.83 14.26
CA PHE A 55 -7.34 -15.75 13.29
C PHE A 55 -8.46 -14.77 13.68
N GLU A 56 -8.88 -14.68 14.94
CA GLU A 56 -9.93 -13.74 15.36
C GLU A 56 -9.62 -12.29 14.94
N GLU A 57 -8.36 -11.86 15.06
CA GLU A 57 -7.91 -10.53 14.64
C GLU A 57 -7.96 -10.31 13.11
N ALA A 58 -7.97 -11.37 12.30
CA ALA A 58 -8.03 -11.27 10.84
C ALA A 58 -9.40 -10.78 10.35
N PHE A 59 -10.44 -10.99 11.14
CA PHE A 59 -11.82 -10.60 10.83
C PHE A 59 -12.14 -9.16 11.29
N ILE A 60 -11.21 -8.47 11.96
CA ILE A 60 -11.39 -7.06 12.35
C ILE A 60 -11.22 -6.21 11.10
N ARG A 61 -12.31 -5.88 10.40
CA ARG A 61 -12.24 -5.09 9.17
C ARG A 61 -12.02 -3.60 9.46
N PRO A 62 -11.17 -2.92 8.67
CA PRO A 62 -10.13 -3.45 7.79
C PRO A 62 -8.88 -3.78 8.61
N ALA A 63 -8.46 -5.04 8.65
CA ALA A 63 -7.24 -5.43 9.36
C ALA A 63 -6.01 -4.95 8.56
N GLY A 64 -5.66 -3.67 8.68
CA GLY A 64 -4.40 -3.14 8.17
C GLY A 64 -4.48 -1.95 7.21
N LEU A 65 -5.67 -1.48 6.83
CA LEU A 65 -5.82 -0.26 6.01
C LEU A 65 -5.92 0.99 6.86
N HIS A 66 -6.61 0.90 7.99
CA HIS A 66 -6.86 2.06 8.84
C HIS A 66 -7.04 1.64 10.31
N VAL A 67 -5.95 1.50 11.07
CA VAL A 67 -6.04 1.38 12.54
C VAL A 67 -5.06 2.29 13.29
N TYR A 68 -4.19 3.03 12.61
CA TYR A 68 -3.32 4.03 13.27
C TYR A 68 -3.96 5.42 13.22
N ASN A 69 -5.10 5.55 13.90
CA ASN A 69 -5.68 6.85 14.23
C ASN A 69 -5.03 7.42 15.50
N GLU A 70 -3.70 7.31 15.60
CA GLU A 70 -2.89 7.86 16.70
C GLU A 70 -2.98 9.40 16.74
N VAL A 71 -3.39 10.01 15.62
CA VAL A 71 -3.66 11.43 15.48
C VAL A 71 -5.14 11.63 15.23
N LYS A 72 -5.78 12.46 16.06
CA LYS A 72 -7.17 12.84 15.89
C LYS A 72 -7.30 13.90 14.80
N LEU A 73 -7.93 13.54 13.69
CA LEU A 73 -8.14 14.41 12.53
C LEU A 73 -9.64 14.57 12.22
N SER A 74 -10.00 15.64 11.51
CA SER A 74 -11.32 15.75 10.88
C SER A 74 -11.44 14.72 9.76
N LEU A 75 -12.67 14.32 9.39
CA LEU A 75 -12.90 13.40 8.26
C LEU A 75 -12.18 13.87 6.98
N ARG A 76 -12.21 15.17 6.70
CA ARG A 76 -11.49 15.78 5.57
C ARG A 76 -10.00 15.47 5.61
N ASN A 77 -9.34 15.77 6.72
CA ASN A 77 -7.90 15.58 6.86
C ASN A 77 -7.52 14.09 6.92
N SER A 78 -8.39 13.25 7.49
CA SER A 78 -8.21 11.80 7.48
C SER A 78 -8.21 11.22 6.07
N LEU A 79 -9.16 11.66 5.22
CA LEU A 79 -9.26 11.25 3.82
C LEU A 79 -8.07 11.76 2.98
N ASP A 80 -7.61 12.99 3.22
CA ASP A 80 -6.42 13.53 2.55
C ASP A 80 -5.16 12.74 2.92
N ARG A 81 -4.94 12.50 4.22
CA ARG A 81 -3.84 11.65 4.71
C ARG A 81 -3.90 10.26 4.08
N TRP A 82 -5.08 9.65 4.02
CA TRP A 82 -5.28 8.32 3.45
C TRP A 82 -4.96 8.27 1.95
N CYS A 83 -5.39 9.28 1.19
CA CYS A 83 -5.08 9.42 -0.22
C CYS A 83 -3.56 9.43 -0.47
N PHE A 84 -2.81 10.26 0.27
CA PHE A 84 -1.35 10.33 0.14
C PHE A 84 -0.66 9.05 0.63
N ALA A 85 -1.16 8.42 1.70
CA ALA A 85 -0.65 7.12 2.16
C ALA A 85 -0.80 6.04 1.09
N CYS A 86 -1.96 5.93 0.44
CA CYS A 86 -2.21 4.98 -0.65
C CYS A 86 -1.35 5.28 -1.88
N THR A 87 -1.19 6.57 -2.22
CA THR A 87 -0.33 7.03 -3.31
C THR A 87 1.09 6.50 -3.13
N MET A 88 1.60 6.53 -1.90
CA MET A 88 2.92 6.03 -1.53
C MET A 88 2.96 4.54 -1.15
N SER A 89 1.91 3.74 -1.39
CA SER A 89 1.85 2.33 -0.93
C SER A 89 2.12 1.31 -2.03
N PHE A 90 3.37 1.27 -2.54
CA PHE A 90 3.83 0.31 -3.54
C PHE A 90 5.29 -0.10 -3.35
N SER A 91 5.72 -1.23 -3.93
CA SER A 91 7.13 -1.68 -4.04
C SER A 91 7.99 -1.55 -2.78
N PHE A 92 7.57 -2.19 -1.68
CA PHE A 92 8.32 -2.18 -0.41
C PHE A 92 9.39 -3.28 -0.27
N TRP A 93 9.83 -3.85 -1.40
CA TRP A 93 10.99 -4.73 -1.42
C TRP A 93 12.25 -3.89 -1.68
N SER A 94 13.36 -4.27 -1.07
CA SER A 94 14.67 -3.67 -1.30
C SER A 94 15.65 -4.78 -1.64
N ASP A 95 16.67 -4.47 -2.45
CA ASP A 95 17.86 -5.29 -2.48
C ASP A 95 18.44 -5.31 -1.06
N TYR A 96 18.50 -6.51 -0.48
CA TYR A 96 19.09 -6.68 0.83
C TYR A 96 20.60 -6.64 0.66
N GLU A 97 21.19 -5.50 0.96
CA GLU A 97 22.63 -5.38 1.14
C GLU A 97 22.96 -5.58 2.62
N LYS A 98 23.94 -6.45 2.90
CA LYS A 98 24.39 -6.72 4.25
C LYS A 98 24.94 -5.43 4.87
N GLY A 99 24.27 -4.92 5.90
CA GLY A 99 24.64 -3.67 6.58
C GLY A 99 23.71 -2.48 6.27
N MET A 100 22.87 -2.57 5.23
CA MET A 100 21.91 -1.50 4.93
C MET A 100 20.66 -1.62 5.81
N PRO A 101 20.25 -0.54 6.52
CA PRO A 101 19.04 -0.56 7.32
C PRO A 101 17.82 -0.61 6.40
N ARG A 102 16.94 -1.61 6.61
CA ARG A 102 15.60 -1.61 5.97
C ARG A 102 14.77 -0.48 6.54
N TYR A 103 13.94 0.16 5.72
CA TYR A 103 12.98 1.17 6.19
C TYR A 103 12.01 0.59 7.24
N ILE A 104 12.05 1.13 8.46
CA ILE A 104 11.16 0.75 9.56
C ILE A 104 10.86 2.01 10.39
N VAL A 105 9.60 2.21 10.74
CA VAL A 105 9.17 3.34 11.57
C VAL A 105 8.60 2.81 12.89
N LYS A 106 8.96 3.44 14.01
CA LYS A 106 8.36 3.14 15.31
C LYS A 106 7.14 4.00 15.53
N ASP A 107 6.07 3.45 16.08
CA ASP A 107 4.95 4.27 16.56
C ASP A 107 5.17 4.79 18.01
N ARG A 108 4.16 5.50 18.55
CA ARG A 108 4.17 6.04 19.92
C ARG A 108 4.30 4.97 21.01
N GLU A 109 3.81 3.76 20.74
CA GLU A 109 3.87 2.60 21.63
C GLU A 109 5.17 1.78 21.45
N ASN A 110 6.15 2.30 20.69
CA ASN A 110 7.41 1.64 20.36
C ASN A 110 7.29 0.36 19.51
N ARG A 111 6.15 0.14 18.85
CA ARG A 111 5.99 -0.97 17.90
C ARG A 111 6.63 -0.61 16.56
N PHE A 112 7.22 -1.60 15.90
CA PHE A 112 7.95 -1.41 14.65
C PHE A 112 7.10 -1.75 13.43
N TRP A 113 6.94 -0.78 12.54
CA TRP A 113 6.13 -0.89 11.32
C TRP A 113 7.00 -0.94 10.06
N LYS A 114 6.51 -1.68 9.06
CA LYS A 114 7.14 -1.87 7.73
C LYS A 114 6.11 -1.65 6.62
N GLY A 115 6.58 -1.49 5.39
CA GLY A 115 5.71 -1.37 4.22
C GLY A 115 4.81 -0.14 4.27
N GLY A 116 3.60 -0.24 3.73
CA GLY A 116 2.61 0.84 3.74
C GLY A 116 2.26 1.32 5.16
N ARG A 117 2.24 0.42 6.14
CA ARG A 117 2.00 0.79 7.56
C ARG A 117 3.08 1.73 8.10
N ALA A 118 4.34 1.56 7.69
CA ALA A 118 5.42 2.47 8.06
C ALA A 118 5.26 3.87 7.45
N ILE A 119 4.70 3.96 6.23
CA ILE A 119 4.37 5.24 5.59
C ILE A 119 3.27 5.96 6.38
N MET A 120 2.20 5.25 6.75
CA MET A 120 1.12 5.83 7.56
C MET A 120 1.63 6.37 8.90
N VAL A 121 2.41 5.58 9.65
CA VAL A 121 2.99 6.03 10.93
C VAL A 121 3.93 7.21 10.72
N ARG A 122 4.67 7.25 9.61
CA ARG A 122 5.50 8.40 9.29
C ARG A 122 4.67 9.66 9.05
N LEU A 123 3.57 9.56 8.29
CA LEU A 123 2.67 10.69 8.07
C LEU A 123 2.08 11.21 9.39
N ASN A 124 1.74 10.31 10.32
CA ASN A 124 1.29 10.70 11.66
C ASN A 124 2.33 11.55 12.40
N HIS A 125 3.60 11.14 12.40
CA HIS A 125 4.66 11.94 13.01
C HIS A 125 4.81 13.33 12.38
N LEU A 126 4.70 13.43 11.05
CA LEU A 126 4.78 14.73 10.37
C LEU A 126 3.66 15.66 10.86
N ILE A 127 2.44 15.15 10.91
CA ILE A 127 1.27 15.90 11.38
C ILE A 127 1.45 16.36 12.84
N GLU A 128 1.97 15.49 13.71
CA GLU A 128 2.25 15.82 15.11
C GLU A 128 3.34 16.89 15.29
N CYS A 129 4.31 16.92 14.37
CA CYS A 129 5.32 17.97 14.30
C CYS A 129 4.78 19.27 13.65
N GLY A 130 3.49 19.36 13.32
CA GLY A 130 2.90 20.51 12.66
C GLY A 130 3.22 20.63 11.17
N ILE A 131 3.74 19.56 10.56
CA ILE A 131 4.00 19.50 9.11
C ILE A 131 2.72 19.05 8.42
N ALA A 132 2.19 19.93 7.56
CA ALA A 132 0.94 19.66 6.84
C ALA A 132 1.09 18.50 5.84
N VAL A 133 0.13 17.58 5.86
CA VAL A 133 -0.06 16.52 4.86
C VAL A 133 -1.27 16.93 4.01
N SER A 134 -1.04 17.78 3.02
CA SER A 134 -2.06 18.35 2.15
C SER A 134 -1.55 18.52 0.71
N ALA A 135 -2.47 18.73 -0.24
CA ALA A 135 -2.11 18.98 -1.64
C ALA A 135 -1.21 20.23 -1.77
N ASP A 136 -1.59 21.35 -1.15
CA ASP A 136 -0.79 22.58 -1.18
C ASP A 136 0.63 22.38 -0.63
N ALA A 137 0.76 21.65 0.48
CA ALA A 137 2.07 21.41 1.08
C ALA A 137 2.95 20.53 0.20
N PHE A 138 2.38 19.48 -0.41
CA PHE A 138 3.14 18.56 -1.24
C PHE A 138 3.47 19.13 -2.62
N GLU A 139 2.58 19.86 -3.28
CA GLU A 139 2.79 20.37 -4.65
C GLU A 139 4.03 21.28 -4.74
N ILE A 140 4.31 22.05 -3.69
CA ILE A 140 5.47 22.95 -3.62
C ILE A 140 6.70 22.34 -2.94
N MET A 141 6.59 21.14 -2.35
CA MET A 141 7.66 20.53 -1.56
C MET A 141 8.81 20.08 -2.45
N PRO A 142 10.05 20.55 -2.25
CA PRO A 142 11.21 20.04 -2.99
C PRO A 142 11.49 18.57 -2.68
N PHE A 143 12.02 17.83 -3.65
CA PHE A 143 12.37 16.41 -3.47
C PHE A 143 13.30 16.16 -2.28
N SER A 144 14.27 17.04 -2.02
CA SER A 144 15.19 16.91 -0.88
C SER A 144 14.47 16.95 0.48
N VAL A 145 13.44 17.79 0.60
CA VAL A 145 12.61 17.91 1.81
C VAL A 145 11.70 16.69 1.95
N PHE A 146 11.06 16.27 0.85
CA PHE A 146 10.25 15.05 0.83
C PHE A 146 11.08 13.81 1.25
N ASN A 147 12.29 13.70 0.72
CA ASN A 147 13.23 12.64 1.05
C ASN A 147 13.64 12.68 2.53
N PHE A 148 13.94 13.86 3.06
CA PHE A 148 14.24 14.04 4.47
C PHE A 148 13.06 13.63 5.37
N PHE A 149 11.84 14.05 5.04
CA PHE A 149 10.66 13.72 5.84
C PHE A 149 10.32 12.24 5.86
N LEU A 150 10.56 11.50 4.76
CA LEU A 150 10.34 10.06 4.72
C LEU A 150 11.51 9.23 5.23
N MET A 151 12.62 9.84 5.65
CA MET A 151 13.78 9.12 6.17
C MET A 151 13.55 8.61 7.60
N ASP A 152 13.85 7.33 7.85
CA ASP A 152 13.83 6.74 9.20
C ASP A 152 14.96 7.23 10.11
N ARG A 153 14.86 6.96 11.42
CA ARG A 153 15.88 7.37 12.41
C ARG A 153 17.26 6.75 12.18
N ARG A 154 17.39 5.79 11.27
CA ARG A 154 18.64 5.09 10.89
C ARG A 154 19.07 5.49 9.47
N ALA A 155 18.56 6.61 8.95
CA ALA A 155 18.81 7.08 7.60
C ALA A 155 18.32 6.13 6.49
N ALA A 156 17.41 5.19 6.77
CA ALA A 156 16.80 4.37 5.74
C ALA A 156 15.65 5.10 5.07
N LEU A 157 15.48 4.86 3.76
CA LEU A 157 14.38 5.40 2.97
C LEU A 157 13.46 4.27 2.49
N PRO A 158 12.16 4.54 2.28
CA PRO A 158 11.32 3.68 1.46
C PRO A 158 11.98 3.47 0.09
N PRO A 159 11.92 2.28 -0.53
CA PRO A 159 12.38 2.11 -1.90
C PRO A 159 11.62 3.01 -2.87
N MET A 160 12.21 3.32 -4.03
CA MET A 160 11.58 4.08 -5.14
C MET A 160 11.12 5.49 -4.73
N MET A 161 12.01 6.25 -4.07
CA MET A 161 11.68 7.58 -3.56
C MET A 161 11.34 8.59 -4.65
N GLU A 162 12.01 8.53 -5.80
CA GLU A 162 11.72 9.43 -6.93
C GLU A 162 10.33 9.17 -7.50
N GLU A 163 9.95 7.91 -7.66
CA GLU A 163 8.66 7.51 -8.17
C GLU A 163 7.54 7.86 -7.17
N ARG A 164 7.79 7.68 -5.86
CA ARG A 164 6.85 8.13 -4.82
C ARG A 164 6.66 9.63 -4.85
N TYR A 165 7.74 10.40 -4.99
CA TYR A 165 7.68 11.84 -5.07
C TYR A 165 6.87 12.29 -6.29
N LYS A 166 7.15 11.73 -7.48
CA LYS A 166 6.39 12.00 -8.71
C LYS A 166 4.90 11.70 -8.55
N ALA A 167 4.54 10.56 -7.96
CA ALA A 167 3.15 10.20 -7.71
C ALA A 167 2.47 11.16 -6.71
N VAL A 168 3.16 11.58 -5.65
CA VAL A 168 2.64 12.56 -4.68
C VAL A 168 2.42 13.92 -5.32
N ILE A 169 3.36 14.40 -6.15
CA ILE A 169 3.21 15.65 -6.90
C ILE A 169 2.03 15.57 -7.88
N GLU A 170 1.89 14.45 -8.60
CA GLU A 170 0.73 14.21 -9.49
C GLU A 170 -0.58 14.35 -8.72
N VAL A 171 -0.72 13.61 -7.62
CA VAL A 171 -1.95 13.62 -6.81
C VAL A 171 -2.23 15.00 -6.23
N ALA A 172 -1.22 15.68 -5.67
CA ALA A 172 -1.35 17.02 -5.14
C ALA A 172 -1.82 18.02 -6.21
N THR A 173 -1.19 18.00 -7.38
CA THR A 173 -1.53 18.87 -8.53
C THR A 173 -2.98 18.65 -8.98
N VAL A 174 -3.40 17.38 -9.09
CA VAL A 174 -4.78 17.03 -9.50
C VAL A 174 -5.79 17.49 -8.45
N LEU A 175 -5.50 17.28 -7.16
CA LEU A 175 -6.36 17.72 -6.07
C LEU A 175 -6.55 19.24 -6.09
N ASN A 176 -5.45 20.00 -6.24
CA ASN A 176 -5.51 21.46 -6.31
C ASN A 176 -6.29 21.96 -7.53
N LYS A 177 -6.09 21.38 -8.70
CA LYS A 177 -6.77 21.81 -9.95
C LYS A 177 -8.24 21.41 -10.02
N LYS A 178 -8.62 20.21 -9.57
CA LYS A 178 -9.94 19.61 -9.86
C LYS A 178 -10.82 19.35 -8.64
N PHE A 179 -10.23 19.36 -7.45
CA PHE A 179 -10.90 18.98 -6.20
C PHE A 179 -10.64 19.99 -5.08
N HIS A 180 -10.36 21.25 -5.41
CA HIS A 180 -10.13 22.34 -4.44
C HIS A 180 -9.18 21.93 -3.29
N GLY A 181 -8.09 21.27 -3.65
CA GLY A 181 -6.99 20.89 -2.77
C GLY A 181 -7.25 19.75 -1.78
N SER A 182 -8.37 19.03 -1.89
CA SER A 182 -8.70 17.98 -0.93
C SER A 182 -9.39 16.79 -1.58
N PHE A 183 -8.90 15.59 -1.27
CA PHE A 183 -9.48 14.31 -1.69
C PHE A 183 -10.87 14.11 -1.09
N TYR A 184 -11.17 14.73 0.05
CA TYR A 184 -12.54 14.81 0.58
C TYR A 184 -13.54 15.24 -0.50
N ASN A 185 -13.20 16.25 -1.31
CA ASN A 185 -14.10 16.75 -2.35
C ASN A 185 -14.27 15.73 -3.51
N CYS A 186 -13.27 14.88 -3.76
CA CYS A 186 -13.41 13.74 -4.67
C CYS A 186 -14.40 12.72 -4.12
N VAL A 187 -14.26 12.36 -2.84
CA VAL A 187 -15.19 11.45 -2.14
C VAL A 187 -16.62 12.01 -2.12
N THR A 188 -16.80 13.30 -1.84
CA THR A 188 -18.13 13.94 -1.87
C THR A 188 -18.76 13.87 -3.26
N LYS A 189 -17.99 14.10 -4.33
CA LYS A 189 -18.49 13.98 -5.72
C LYS A 189 -18.95 12.55 -6.06
N ALA A 190 -18.39 11.54 -5.41
CA ALA A 190 -18.82 10.15 -5.57
C ALA A 190 -20.17 9.85 -4.91
N ASN A 191 -20.71 10.73 -4.06
CA ASN A 191 -22.06 10.61 -3.49
C ASN A 191 -22.33 9.24 -2.83
N ASN A 192 -21.39 8.78 -1.99
CA ASN A 192 -21.43 7.49 -1.31
C ASN A 192 -21.50 6.25 -2.24
N ASP A 193 -21.14 6.39 -3.52
CA ASP A 193 -21.02 5.28 -4.46
C ASP A 193 -19.53 4.90 -4.65
N PRO A 194 -19.12 3.69 -4.23
CA PRO A 194 -17.72 3.25 -4.35
C PRO A 194 -17.26 3.03 -5.79
N MET A 195 -18.16 2.63 -6.70
CA MET A 195 -17.81 2.48 -8.12
C MET A 195 -17.68 3.84 -8.79
N LYS A 196 -18.52 4.81 -8.42
CA LYS A 196 -18.33 6.20 -8.87
C LYS A 196 -17.03 6.80 -8.35
N LEU A 197 -16.66 6.53 -7.10
CA LEU A 197 -15.36 6.95 -6.56
C LEU A 197 -14.21 6.28 -7.33
N MET A 198 -14.32 4.98 -7.63
CA MET A 198 -13.35 4.26 -8.46
C MET A 198 -13.19 4.94 -9.83
N SER A 199 -14.29 5.24 -10.54
CA SER A 199 -14.25 5.95 -11.82
C SER A 199 -13.53 7.29 -11.72
N LEU A 200 -13.88 8.12 -10.72
CA LEU A 200 -13.24 9.41 -10.48
C LEU A 200 -11.74 9.25 -10.22
N VAL A 201 -11.35 8.22 -9.47
CA VAL A 201 -9.94 7.94 -9.17
C VAL A 201 -9.17 7.59 -10.45
N LEU A 202 -9.67 6.67 -11.26
CA LEU A 202 -9.00 6.22 -12.48
C LEU A 202 -8.94 7.32 -13.56
N GLU A 203 -9.99 8.12 -13.68
CA GLU A 203 -10.04 9.25 -14.61
C GLU A 203 -8.98 10.31 -14.27
N ASN A 204 -8.81 10.61 -12.98
CA ASN A 204 -8.07 11.80 -12.56
C ASN A 204 -6.64 11.53 -12.07
N PHE A 205 -6.35 10.34 -11.54
CA PHE A 205 -5.05 10.03 -10.92
C PHE A 205 -4.36 8.86 -11.62
N PRO A 206 -3.55 9.12 -12.67
CA PRO A 206 -2.83 8.09 -13.43
C PRO A 206 -2.02 7.12 -12.55
N SER A 207 -1.41 7.59 -11.47
CA SER A 207 -0.64 6.75 -10.55
C SER A 207 -1.46 5.63 -9.88
N PHE A 208 -2.80 5.68 -9.92
CA PHE A 208 -3.69 4.62 -9.42
C PHE A 208 -4.15 3.64 -10.51
N ARG A 209 -3.83 3.90 -11.78
CA ARG A 209 -4.12 2.99 -12.89
C ARG A 209 -3.17 1.81 -12.80
N ASP A 210 -3.75 0.63 -12.71
CA ASP A 210 -3.03 -0.63 -12.69
C ASP A 210 -3.67 -1.53 -13.74
N ILE A 211 -3.35 -1.17 -15.00
CA ILE A 211 -3.97 -1.66 -16.23
C ILE A 211 -2.83 -2.04 -17.17
N VAL A 212 -2.89 -3.25 -17.70
CA VAL A 212 -1.87 -3.81 -18.60
C VAL A 212 -2.53 -4.49 -19.78
N ASP A 213 -1.83 -4.55 -20.91
CA ASP A 213 -2.26 -5.33 -22.07
C ASP A 213 -1.74 -6.76 -21.95
N TYR A 214 -2.65 -7.73 -21.82
CA TYR A 214 -2.33 -9.16 -21.72
C TYR A 214 -3.08 -9.93 -22.82
N ASN A 215 -2.35 -10.59 -23.72
CA ASN A 215 -2.90 -11.33 -24.86
C ASN A 215 -3.93 -10.54 -25.69
N GLY A 216 -3.68 -9.25 -25.90
CA GLY A 216 -4.54 -8.37 -26.70
C GLY A 216 -5.80 -7.90 -25.98
N LYS A 217 -5.88 -8.07 -24.65
CA LYS A 217 -6.94 -7.52 -23.81
C LYS A 217 -6.35 -6.61 -22.73
N LYS A 218 -7.01 -5.48 -22.50
CA LYS A 218 -6.72 -4.61 -21.35
C LYS A 218 -7.30 -5.26 -20.09
N VAL A 219 -6.41 -5.71 -19.22
CA VAL A 219 -6.73 -6.31 -17.92
C VAL A 219 -6.34 -5.32 -16.82
N SER A 220 -7.02 -5.39 -15.68
CA SER A 220 -6.77 -4.51 -14.55
C SER A 220 -6.77 -5.27 -13.23
N PHE A 221 -5.95 -4.81 -12.30
CA PHE A 221 -5.93 -5.31 -10.91
C PHE A 221 -6.32 -4.22 -9.92
N LEU A 222 -6.01 -2.96 -10.24
CA LEU A 222 -6.47 -1.78 -9.51
C LEU A 222 -6.21 -1.82 -8.00
N MET A 223 -5.12 -2.48 -7.59
CA MET A 223 -4.85 -2.76 -6.17
C MET A 223 -4.92 -1.49 -5.31
N LYS A 224 -4.14 -0.46 -5.67
CA LYS A 224 -4.09 0.80 -4.90
C LYS A 224 -5.41 1.57 -4.95
N ALA A 225 -6.12 1.53 -6.07
CA ALA A 225 -7.41 2.19 -6.20
C ALA A 225 -8.47 1.50 -5.34
N GLN A 226 -8.47 0.16 -5.32
CA GLN A 226 -9.29 -0.65 -4.42
C GLN A 226 -8.98 -0.36 -2.95
N LEU A 227 -7.69 -0.28 -2.61
CA LEU A 227 -7.19 0.10 -1.29
C LEU A 227 -7.76 1.46 -0.86
N LEU A 228 -7.62 2.45 -1.73
CA LEU A 228 -8.07 3.81 -1.47
C LEU A 228 -9.56 3.85 -1.14
N VAL A 229 -10.41 3.24 -1.98
CA VAL A 229 -11.87 3.25 -1.76
C VAL A 229 -12.27 2.47 -0.50
N LEU A 230 -11.63 1.33 -0.21
CA LEU A 230 -11.92 0.57 1.00
C LEU A 230 -11.58 1.35 2.27
N GLY A 231 -10.42 2.02 2.32
CA GLY A 231 -10.10 2.85 3.48
C GLY A 231 -10.96 4.11 3.58
N VAL A 232 -11.52 4.61 2.47
CA VAL A 232 -12.55 5.66 2.51
C VAL A 232 -13.80 5.13 3.21
N SER A 233 -14.30 3.95 2.82
CA SER A 233 -15.48 3.34 3.45
C SER A 233 -15.34 3.23 4.97
N VAL A 234 -14.15 2.82 5.43
CA VAL A 234 -13.84 2.65 6.86
C VAL A 234 -13.75 3.99 7.58
N LEU A 235 -13.15 5.00 6.96
CA LEU A 235 -13.12 6.36 7.51
C LEU A 235 -14.52 6.98 7.63
N LEU A 236 -15.44 6.63 6.73
CA LEU A 236 -16.85 7.03 6.82
C LEU A 236 -17.56 6.30 7.96
N GLU A 237 -17.32 5.01 8.14
CA GLU A 237 -17.86 4.22 9.25
C GLU A 237 -17.40 4.74 10.63
N GLU A 238 -16.12 5.09 10.77
CA GLU A 238 -15.58 5.73 11.98
C GLU A 238 -16.23 7.13 12.23
N SER A 239 -16.66 7.79 11.15
CA SER A 239 -17.31 9.10 11.19
C SER A 239 -18.80 8.96 11.45
N LYS A 240 -19.18 8.93 12.73
CA LYS A 240 -20.58 8.84 13.19
C LYS A 240 -21.54 9.69 12.35
N GLY A 241 -22.60 9.05 11.84
CA GLY A 241 -23.69 9.73 11.10
C GLY A 241 -23.43 9.91 9.60
N VAL A 242 -22.35 9.31 9.05
CA VAL A 242 -22.08 9.30 7.62
C VAL A 242 -22.37 7.90 7.05
N PRO A 243 -23.09 7.77 5.92
CA PRO A 243 -23.28 6.48 5.26
C PRO A 243 -21.96 5.82 4.88
N VAL A 244 -21.91 4.49 5.01
CA VAL A 244 -20.75 3.66 4.63
C VAL A 244 -20.88 3.26 3.16
N MET A 245 -19.74 3.10 2.46
CA MET A 245 -19.73 2.63 1.08
C MET A 245 -19.72 1.10 1.01
N ASP A 246 -20.61 0.51 0.22
CA ASP A 246 -20.65 -0.94 0.00
C ASP A 246 -19.51 -1.40 -0.93
N CYS A 247 -18.42 -1.89 -0.32
CA CYS A 247 -17.25 -2.38 -1.04
C CYS A 247 -17.20 -3.91 -1.14
N SER A 248 -18.35 -4.60 -1.05
CA SER A 248 -18.44 -6.07 -1.04
C SER A 248 -17.85 -6.77 -2.28
N ASN A 249 -17.70 -6.07 -3.41
CA ASN A 249 -17.13 -6.64 -4.65
C ASN A 249 -15.61 -6.50 -4.79
N PHE A 250 -14.92 -5.94 -3.80
CA PHE A 250 -13.49 -5.65 -3.85
C PHE A 250 -12.67 -6.86 -3.40
N ILE A 251 -11.46 -6.99 -3.94
CA ILE A 251 -10.61 -8.18 -3.75
C ILE A 251 -9.19 -7.89 -3.26
N LEU A 252 -8.71 -6.65 -3.20
CA LEU A 252 -7.44 -6.25 -2.54
C LEU A 252 -6.16 -7.09 -2.69
N SER A 253 -6.03 -8.04 -3.61
CA SER A 253 -4.90 -8.98 -3.56
C SER A 253 -4.25 -9.20 -4.90
N THR A 254 -2.95 -8.90 -4.91
CA THR A 254 -1.92 -9.06 -5.95
C THR A 254 -0.55 -8.58 -5.41
N THR A 255 -0.29 -8.60 -4.09
CA THR A 255 1.02 -8.20 -3.58
C THR A 255 2.04 -9.31 -3.80
N ASN A 256 3.33 -8.96 -3.88
CA ASN A 256 4.40 -9.96 -3.94
C ASN A 256 4.43 -10.88 -2.71
N ARG A 257 3.80 -10.48 -1.60
CA ARG A 257 3.68 -11.29 -0.39
C ARG A 257 2.55 -12.30 -0.49
N ASP A 258 1.49 -11.99 -1.22
CA ASP A 258 0.42 -12.95 -1.49
C ASP A 258 0.93 -14.02 -2.46
N VAL A 259 1.68 -13.61 -3.49
CA VAL A 259 2.34 -14.55 -4.41
C VAL A 259 3.31 -15.46 -3.64
N GLN A 260 4.12 -14.88 -2.75
CA GLN A 260 5.02 -15.64 -1.86
C GLN A 260 4.28 -16.72 -1.08
N MET A 261 3.14 -16.35 -0.50
CA MET A 261 2.36 -17.24 0.33
C MET A 261 1.64 -18.31 -0.48
N ALA A 262 1.11 -17.96 -1.65
CA ALA A 262 0.47 -18.93 -2.52
C ALA A 262 1.46 -19.98 -3.06
N ILE A 263 2.71 -19.57 -3.34
CA ILE A 263 3.80 -20.51 -3.66
C ILE A 263 4.13 -21.37 -2.44
N TYR A 264 4.25 -20.77 -1.24
CA TYR A 264 4.55 -21.50 -0.01
C TYR A 264 3.50 -22.57 0.32
N TYR A 265 2.23 -22.25 0.16
CA TYR A 265 1.12 -23.19 0.32
C TYR A 265 1.08 -24.27 -0.77
N GLY A 266 1.92 -24.15 -1.81
CA GLY A 266 1.89 -25.03 -2.98
C GLY A 266 0.68 -24.81 -3.88
N GLY A 267 -0.13 -23.78 -3.60
CA GLY A 267 -1.32 -23.44 -4.40
C GLY A 267 -0.97 -22.85 -5.76
N LEU A 268 0.20 -22.21 -5.88
CA LEU A 268 0.75 -21.71 -7.14
C LEU A 268 1.96 -22.54 -7.58
N VAL A 269 1.87 -23.12 -8.77
CA VAL A 269 2.95 -23.86 -9.44
C VAL A 269 3.51 -23.00 -10.56
N LEU A 270 4.77 -22.60 -10.43
CA LEU A 270 5.48 -21.82 -11.44
C LEU A 270 6.10 -22.75 -12.48
N SER A 271 6.12 -22.32 -13.75
CA SER A 271 6.98 -22.92 -14.77
C SER A 271 8.45 -22.80 -14.35
N SER A 272 9.29 -23.74 -14.80
CA SER A 272 10.71 -23.79 -14.41
C SER A 272 11.47 -22.48 -14.71
N GLY A 273 11.16 -21.84 -15.84
CA GLY A 273 11.76 -20.55 -16.20
C GLY A 273 11.40 -19.43 -15.22
N VAL A 274 10.12 -19.32 -14.84
CA VAL A 274 9.68 -18.32 -13.85
C VAL A 274 10.22 -18.65 -12.47
N GLU A 275 10.17 -19.91 -12.06
CA GLU A 275 10.70 -20.34 -10.76
C GLU A 275 12.19 -20.01 -10.58
N ASN A 276 13.00 -20.25 -11.62
CA ASN A 276 14.43 -19.91 -11.62
C ASN A 276 14.63 -18.40 -11.48
N ARG A 277 13.91 -17.57 -12.25
CA ARG A 277 13.97 -16.10 -12.12
C ARG A 277 13.62 -15.63 -10.70
N VAL A 278 12.59 -16.21 -10.07
CA VAL A 278 12.24 -15.88 -8.67
C VAL A 278 13.37 -16.28 -7.70
N LYS A 279 14.00 -17.45 -7.89
CA LYS A 279 15.14 -17.92 -7.08
C LYS A 279 16.38 -17.04 -7.24
N ASP A 280 16.67 -16.65 -8.47
CA ASP A 280 17.81 -15.79 -8.84
C ASP A 280 17.58 -14.32 -8.46
N LYS A 281 16.38 -13.99 -7.97
CA LYS A 281 15.94 -12.66 -7.52
C LYS A 281 15.92 -11.64 -8.66
N ASP A 282 15.63 -12.12 -9.86
CA ASP A 282 15.42 -11.29 -11.03
C ASP A 282 14.24 -10.35 -10.81
N ILE A 283 14.33 -9.18 -11.45
CA ILE A 283 13.23 -8.23 -11.48
C ILE A 283 12.26 -8.67 -12.57
N PHE A 284 10.99 -8.74 -12.21
CA PHE A 284 9.88 -8.88 -13.12
C PHE A 284 9.38 -7.51 -13.52
N GLU A 285 9.30 -7.27 -14.82
CA GLU A 285 8.86 -5.99 -15.37
C GLU A 285 7.34 -5.85 -15.29
N TYR A 286 6.86 -4.63 -15.08
CA TYR A 286 5.43 -4.34 -15.02
C TYR A 286 4.73 -4.76 -16.33
N GLY A 287 3.72 -5.61 -16.22
CA GLY A 287 2.92 -6.03 -17.37
C GLY A 287 3.56 -7.13 -18.22
N GLU A 288 4.72 -7.68 -17.84
CA GLU A 288 5.23 -8.87 -18.52
C GLU A 288 4.32 -10.08 -18.21
N PRO A 289 4.14 -11.03 -19.15
CA PRO A 289 3.17 -12.12 -18.98
C PRO A 289 3.32 -12.92 -17.68
N ALA A 290 4.55 -13.26 -17.28
CA ALA A 290 4.80 -13.99 -16.04
C ALA A 290 4.41 -13.18 -14.78
N GLU A 291 4.61 -11.86 -14.79
CA GLU A 291 4.22 -10.97 -13.70
C GLU A 291 2.69 -10.90 -13.57
N VAL A 292 2.02 -10.68 -14.71
CA VAL A 292 0.56 -10.59 -14.81
C VAL A 292 -0.10 -11.90 -14.38
N GLU A 293 0.44 -13.03 -14.83
CA GLU A 293 -0.06 -14.35 -14.44
C GLU A 293 0.18 -14.62 -12.96
N MET A 294 1.36 -14.36 -12.40
CA MET A 294 1.60 -14.55 -10.96
C MET A 294 0.57 -13.78 -10.12
N ARG A 295 0.26 -12.54 -10.50
CA ARG A 295 -0.74 -11.72 -9.83
C ARG A 295 -2.14 -12.30 -9.95
N ALA A 296 -2.60 -12.57 -11.17
CA ALA A 296 -3.95 -13.09 -11.40
C ALA A 296 -4.18 -14.48 -10.81
N MET A 297 -3.21 -15.39 -10.96
CA MET A 297 -3.31 -16.74 -10.42
C MET A 297 -3.26 -16.74 -8.90
N THR A 298 -2.50 -15.83 -8.27
CA THR A 298 -2.56 -15.62 -6.82
C THR A 298 -3.93 -15.17 -6.39
N SER A 299 -4.55 -14.22 -7.10
CA SER A 299 -5.89 -13.79 -6.75
C SER A 299 -6.91 -14.93 -6.91
N LYS A 300 -6.76 -15.73 -7.97
CA LYS A 300 -7.60 -16.91 -8.18
C LYS A 300 -7.40 -17.96 -7.08
N CYS A 301 -6.17 -18.18 -6.64
CA CYS A 301 -5.83 -19.06 -5.53
C CYS A 301 -6.56 -18.64 -4.24
N MET A 302 -6.53 -17.36 -3.88
CA MET A 302 -7.20 -16.86 -2.67
C MET A 302 -8.73 -16.98 -2.77
N GLN A 303 -9.30 -16.72 -3.94
CA GLN A 303 -10.74 -16.95 -4.18
C GLN A 303 -11.11 -18.42 -3.91
N LEU A 304 -10.35 -19.36 -4.48
CA LEU A 304 -10.61 -20.80 -4.29
C LEU A 304 -10.40 -21.24 -2.84
N LEU A 305 -9.43 -20.68 -2.13
CA LEU A 305 -9.26 -20.91 -0.70
C LEU A 305 -10.49 -20.44 0.09
N ALA A 306 -11.01 -19.25 -0.21
CA ALA A 306 -12.23 -18.73 0.42
C ALA A 306 -13.42 -19.66 0.20
N ASP A 307 -13.64 -20.11 -1.03
CA ASP A 307 -14.74 -21.00 -1.41
C ASP A 307 -14.63 -22.35 -0.65
N LYS A 308 -13.44 -22.96 -0.64
CA LYS A 308 -13.18 -24.24 0.05
C LYS A 308 -13.39 -24.12 1.57
N ILE A 309 -12.91 -23.05 2.18
CA ILE A 309 -13.08 -22.84 3.63
C ILE A 309 -14.55 -22.57 3.97
N ASN A 310 -15.26 -21.78 3.16
CA ASN A 310 -16.71 -21.55 3.35
C ASN A 310 -17.50 -22.86 3.27
N SER A 311 -17.22 -23.74 2.31
CA SER A 311 -17.86 -25.06 2.23
C SER A 311 -17.67 -25.88 3.51
N LYS A 312 -16.48 -25.79 4.14
CA LYS A 312 -16.21 -26.46 5.42
C LYS A 312 -16.94 -25.79 6.59
N LEU A 313 -16.98 -24.46 6.63
CA LEU A 313 -17.71 -23.71 7.66
C LEU A 313 -19.21 -24.02 7.63
N GLU A 314 -19.81 -24.05 6.44
CA GLU A 314 -21.21 -24.43 6.21
C GLU A 314 -21.49 -25.85 6.73
N SER A 315 -20.59 -26.80 6.48
CA SER A 315 -20.71 -28.19 6.98
C SER A 315 -20.56 -28.31 8.51
N SER A 316 -19.97 -27.31 9.17
CA SER A 316 -19.71 -27.29 10.62
C SER A 316 -20.76 -26.53 11.44
N GLU A 317 -21.88 -26.12 10.81
CA GLU A 317 -22.96 -25.31 11.40
C GLU A 317 -22.48 -23.97 12.01
N LYS A 318 -21.30 -23.49 11.65
CA LYS A 318 -20.80 -22.17 12.06
C LYS A 318 -21.41 -21.10 11.17
N ALA A 319 -22.08 -20.11 11.77
CA ALA A 319 -22.62 -18.94 11.08
C ALA A 319 -21.53 -17.90 10.71
N LEU A 320 -20.39 -18.37 10.20
CA LEU A 320 -19.31 -17.53 9.72
C LEU A 320 -19.17 -17.74 8.21
N ARG A 321 -19.29 -16.65 7.46
CA ARG A 321 -18.94 -16.61 6.05
C ARG A 321 -17.73 -15.71 5.91
N ILE A 322 -16.69 -16.24 5.30
CA ILE A 322 -15.49 -15.46 5.00
C ILE A 322 -15.56 -14.97 3.57
N ASP A 323 -15.09 -13.77 3.31
CA ASP A 323 -14.88 -13.29 1.96
C ASP A 323 -13.40 -13.22 1.59
N TYR A 324 -13.16 -12.65 0.42
CA TYR A 324 -11.83 -12.50 -0.12
C TYR A 324 -10.92 -11.66 0.80
N LEU A 325 -11.43 -10.57 1.36
CA LEU A 325 -10.64 -9.65 2.20
C LEU A 325 -10.24 -10.31 3.52
N ASP A 326 -11.11 -11.17 4.05
CA ASP A 326 -10.80 -11.98 5.22
C ASP A 326 -9.67 -12.96 4.92
N ILE A 327 -9.69 -13.62 3.74
CA ILE A 327 -8.60 -14.50 3.31
C ILE A 327 -7.28 -13.75 3.16
N ASP A 328 -7.29 -12.59 2.51
CA ASP A 328 -6.08 -11.76 2.35
C ASP A 328 -5.47 -11.42 3.72
N SER A 329 -6.32 -11.01 4.68
CA SER A 329 -5.92 -10.72 6.05
C SER A 329 -5.35 -11.94 6.77
N ILE A 330 -6.01 -13.10 6.66
CA ILE A 330 -5.55 -14.37 7.23
C ILE A 330 -4.18 -14.75 6.67
N VAL A 331 -3.98 -14.61 5.36
CA VAL A 331 -2.72 -14.96 4.68
C VAL A 331 -1.58 -14.03 5.11
N ASP A 332 -1.81 -12.72 5.22
CA ASP A 332 -0.79 -11.80 5.75
C ASP A 332 -0.46 -12.12 7.22
N MET A 333 -1.47 -12.42 8.04
CA MET A 333 -1.25 -12.79 9.45
C MET A 333 -0.47 -14.10 9.58
N ASP A 334 -0.83 -15.14 8.84
CA ASP A 334 -0.10 -16.41 8.83
C ASP A 334 1.35 -16.21 8.39
N ARG A 335 1.56 -15.36 7.36
CA ARG A 335 2.89 -14.96 6.90
C ARG A 335 3.70 -14.31 8.01
N VAL A 336 3.15 -13.32 8.71
CA VAL A 336 3.88 -12.54 9.73
C VAL A 336 4.11 -13.36 11.00
N TRP A 337 3.10 -14.09 11.46
CA TRP A 337 3.09 -14.69 12.79
C TRP A 337 3.69 -16.09 12.80
N ASN A 338 3.37 -16.90 11.80
CA ASN A 338 3.74 -18.32 11.79
C ASN A 338 4.94 -18.58 10.88
N ILE A 339 4.95 -17.98 9.70
CA ILE A 339 5.90 -18.40 8.66
C ILE A 339 7.19 -17.58 8.66
N ALA A 340 7.10 -16.25 8.70
CA ALA A 340 8.28 -15.38 8.65
C ALA A 340 9.20 -15.53 9.86
N LYS A 341 8.69 -16.07 10.98
CA LYS A 341 9.50 -16.41 12.16
C LYS A 341 10.24 -17.73 12.00
N LEU A 342 9.65 -18.72 11.33
CA LEU A 342 10.21 -20.07 11.18
C LEU A 342 11.14 -20.22 9.97
N GLN A 343 10.83 -19.55 8.85
CA GLN A 343 11.52 -19.74 7.57
C GLN A 343 12.02 -18.42 6.96
N ARG A 344 12.60 -17.56 7.81
CA ARG A 344 12.98 -16.20 7.42
C ARG A 344 13.97 -16.19 6.24
N GLY A 345 13.48 -15.77 5.08
CA GLY A 345 14.28 -15.65 3.85
C GLY A 345 14.43 -16.93 3.03
N GLN A 346 13.72 -18.01 3.40
CA GLN A 346 13.73 -19.28 2.65
C GLN A 346 12.61 -19.35 1.61
N ILE A 347 11.51 -18.62 1.82
CA ILE A 347 10.39 -18.58 0.89
C ILE A 347 10.65 -17.50 -0.15
N ILE A 348 10.78 -17.94 -1.39
CA ILE A 348 11.00 -17.08 -2.56
C ILE A 348 9.78 -16.19 -2.81
N TYR A 349 10.00 -14.98 -3.32
CA TYR A 349 8.92 -14.06 -3.70
C TYR A 349 9.35 -13.28 -4.92
N PRO A 350 8.43 -12.98 -5.87
CA PRO A 350 8.77 -12.22 -7.05
C PRO A 350 9.12 -10.78 -6.67
N ARG A 351 10.07 -10.20 -7.39
CA ARG A 351 10.41 -8.78 -7.30
C ARG A 351 9.84 -8.07 -8.50
N THR A 352 8.74 -7.36 -8.31
CA THR A 352 8.06 -6.64 -9.39
C THR A 352 8.25 -5.14 -9.24
N ARG A 353 8.50 -4.43 -10.33
CA ARG A 353 8.36 -2.97 -10.34
C ARG A 353 6.86 -2.66 -10.48
N CYS A 354 6.14 -2.46 -9.38
CA CYS A 354 4.70 -2.20 -9.39
C CYS A 354 4.33 -0.76 -9.81
N LEU A 355 4.87 -0.24 -10.90
CA LEU A 355 4.43 0.99 -11.52
C LEU A 355 4.62 0.91 -13.03
N GLU A 356 3.62 1.42 -13.75
CA GLU A 356 3.79 1.88 -15.13
C GLU A 356 5.07 2.74 -15.18
N ASN A 357 5.92 2.53 -16.18
CA ASN A 357 6.92 3.53 -16.53
C ASN A 357 6.13 4.82 -16.71
N VAL A 358 6.28 5.74 -15.77
CA VAL A 358 5.65 7.05 -15.84
C VAL A 358 6.34 7.83 -16.96
N GLN A 359 6.09 7.43 -18.22
CA GLN A 359 6.38 8.21 -19.40
C GLN A 359 5.29 9.27 -19.47
N PHE A 360 5.44 10.32 -18.67
CA PHE A 360 4.70 11.53 -18.94
C PHE A 360 5.17 12.05 -20.30
N VAL A 361 4.25 12.04 -21.27
CA VAL A 361 4.34 12.93 -22.43
C VAL A 361 4.35 14.34 -21.86
N TRP A 362 5.55 14.91 -21.73
CA TRP A 362 5.73 16.33 -21.46
C TRP A 362 5.06 17.06 -22.63
N GLN A 363 3.88 17.65 -22.42
CA GLN A 363 3.34 18.61 -23.38
C GLN A 363 3.95 19.97 -23.03
N PRO A 364 4.88 20.50 -23.84
CA PRO A 364 5.53 21.77 -23.57
C PRO A 364 4.63 22.89 -24.08
N GLU A 365 3.58 23.25 -23.34
CA GLU A 365 2.88 24.51 -23.63
C GLU A 365 2.69 25.32 -22.34
N PHE A 366 3.13 26.57 -22.43
CA PHE A 366 2.99 27.66 -21.46
C PHE A 366 4.01 27.74 -20.32
N PHE A 367 5.28 27.94 -20.68
CA PHE A 367 6.13 28.91 -19.97
C PHE A 367 7.04 29.62 -20.99
N THR A 368 6.58 30.76 -21.52
CA THR A 368 7.47 31.75 -22.13
C THR A 368 8.24 32.45 -21.01
N PRO A 369 9.59 32.41 -20.97
CA PRO A 369 10.35 33.22 -20.04
C PRO A 369 10.37 34.65 -20.57
N THR A 370 9.63 35.55 -19.94
CA THR A 370 9.84 36.99 -20.09
C THR A 370 11.20 37.35 -19.48
N SER A 371 12.13 37.70 -20.37
CA SER A 371 13.23 38.65 -20.19
C SER A 371 14.13 38.50 -18.94
N PHE A 372 15.26 37.81 -19.10
CA PHE A 372 16.48 38.13 -18.34
C PHE A 372 17.25 39.23 -19.05
N GLY A 373 17.49 40.35 -18.36
CA GLY A 373 18.54 41.32 -18.71
C GLY A 373 19.90 40.84 -18.20
N PRO A 374 21.01 41.12 -18.89
CA PRO A 374 22.33 40.67 -18.48
C PRO A 374 22.94 41.67 -17.49
N ASN A 375 23.56 41.14 -16.42
CA ASN A 375 24.79 41.62 -15.77
C ASN A 375 24.78 41.29 -14.27
N LEU A 376 25.62 40.34 -13.84
CA LEU A 376 26.84 40.64 -13.07
C LEU A 376 27.48 39.34 -12.56
N VAL A 377 28.74 39.20 -12.95
CA VAL A 377 29.73 38.24 -12.49
C VAL A 377 30.30 38.74 -11.16
N HIS A 378 30.36 37.92 -10.11
CA HIS A 378 31.60 37.63 -9.39
C HIS A 378 31.45 36.63 -8.22
N HIS A 379 32.49 35.81 -8.10
CA HIS A 379 32.87 34.85 -7.07
C HIS A 379 32.49 35.18 -5.62
N GLN A 380 32.14 34.13 -4.86
CA GLN A 380 32.98 33.62 -3.77
C GLN A 380 32.52 32.25 -3.28
N ARG A 381 33.44 31.27 -3.34
CA ARG A 381 33.40 30.02 -2.56
C ARG A 381 33.82 30.37 -1.13
N VAL A 382 33.07 29.90 -0.13
CA VAL A 382 33.57 29.79 1.23
C VAL A 382 33.51 28.33 1.63
N MET A 383 34.71 27.74 1.74
CA MET A 383 34.99 26.53 2.50
C MET A 383 35.14 26.91 3.97
N ILE A 384 34.58 26.13 4.90
CA ILE A 384 35.04 26.13 6.29
C ILE A 384 35.26 24.67 6.70
N THR A 385 36.46 24.46 7.22
CA THR A 385 37.11 23.24 7.68
C THR A 385 36.79 22.91 9.15
N ASP A 386 36.99 21.64 9.50
CA ASP A 386 37.00 21.08 10.86
C ASP A 386 38.09 21.66 11.78
N GLU A 387 37.81 21.78 13.08
CA GLU A 387 38.44 21.05 14.21
C GLU A 387 38.30 21.74 15.59
N ALA A 388 37.73 20.97 16.54
CA ALA A 388 38.05 20.77 17.97
C ALA A 388 38.21 21.94 18.98
N VAL A 389 37.63 21.77 20.18
CA VAL A 389 38.36 21.43 21.43
C VAL A 389 37.41 21.04 22.58
N PHE A 390 37.90 20.09 23.39
CA PHE A 390 37.41 19.37 24.56
C PHE A 390 36.85 20.19 25.75
N GLY A 391 36.05 19.49 26.58
CA GLY A 391 35.85 19.84 27.99
C GLY A 391 34.97 18.84 28.76
N SER A 392 35.58 17.78 29.30
CA SER A 392 34.98 16.82 30.25
C SER A 392 35.29 17.18 31.70
N ALA A 393 34.33 17.10 32.61
CA ALA A 393 34.59 16.87 34.04
C ALA A 393 33.37 16.23 34.75
N HIS A 394 33.65 15.15 35.48
CA HIS A 394 32.77 14.47 36.43
C HIS A 394 32.70 15.23 37.78
N SER A 395 31.57 15.14 38.51
CA SER A 395 31.42 14.30 39.73
C SER A 395 30.28 14.76 40.67
N SER A 396 29.45 13.77 41.05
CA SER A 396 28.92 13.47 42.40
C SER A 396 28.03 14.42 43.23
N ALA A 397 26.82 13.90 43.49
CA ALA A 397 26.23 13.60 44.82
C ALA A 397 25.30 14.60 45.57
N THR A 398 24.11 14.08 45.91
CA THR A 398 23.26 14.29 47.12
C THR A 398 22.70 15.72 47.33
N THR A 399 21.42 15.97 47.69
CA THR A 399 20.53 15.30 48.65
C THR A 399 19.10 15.86 48.52
N ASN A 400 18.12 15.04 48.92
CA ASN A 400 16.71 15.29 49.27
C ASN A 400 16.24 16.74 49.51
N LEU A 401 15.02 17.05 49.05
CA LEU A 401 13.96 17.62 49.90
C LEU A 401 12.58 17.42 49.26
N THR A 402 11.72 16.82 50.07
CA THR A 402 10.27 16.65 49.98
C THR A 402 9.53 17.98 49.84
N ASN A 403 8.42 17.98 49.08
CA ASN A 403 7.13 18.39 49.63
C ASN A 403 5.98 18.06 48.67
N ASP A 404 4.96 17.45 49.27
CA ASP A 404 3.61 17.28 48.79
C ASP A 404 2.99 18.59 48.29
N ILE A 405 2.06 18.47 47.33
CA ILE A 405 0.68 18.97 47.51
C ILE A 405 -0.24 18.16 46.58
N SER A 406 -1.30 17.68 47.21
CA SER A 406 -2.37 16.84 46.74
C SER A 406 -3.51 17.60 46.04
N CYS A 407 -4.16 16.88 45.11
CA CYS A 407 -5.61 16.68 44.97
C CYS A 407 -6.58 17.77 44.45
N GLN A 408 -7.41 17.27 43.51
CA GLN A 408 -8.86 17.49 43.30
C GLN A 408 -9.26 18.78 42.56
N VAL A 409 -10.16 18.76 41.56
CA VAL A 409 -11.32 17.88 41.26
C VAL A 409 -11.36 17.53 39.77
#